data_AF-A0A9Q0YFN8-F1
#
_entry.id   AF-A0A9Q0YFN8-F1
#
_cell.length_a   1.000
_cell.length_b   1.000
_cell.length_c   1.000
_cell.angle_alpha   90.00
_cell.angle_beta   90.00
_cell.angle_gamma   90.00
#
_symmetry.space_group_name_H-M   'P 1'
#
loop_
_entity.id
_entity.type
_entity.pdbx_description
1 polymer ?
#
loop_
_entity_poly.entity_id
_entity_poly.type
_entity_poly.pdbx_seq_one_letter_code
_entity_poly.pdbx_strand_id
1 'polypeptide(L)' 'MKKRVFKGQPHLCLFALREIHSQEELRYDYGQPDLPWRTKPAESQSTEKPASLKRKGSVSTGSI' A
#
# COMPACT_ATOMS: atom_id res chain seq x y z
N MET A 1 -9.42 -8.20 18.18
CA MET A 1 -10.68 -7.61 17.71
C MET A 1 -11.78 -8.38 18.37
N LYS A 2 -12.65 -7.69 19.12
CA LYS A 2 -13.69 -8.36 19.88
C LYS A 2 -15.03 -7.70 19.59
N LYS A 3 -16.01 -8.51 19.17
CA LYS A 3 -17.40 -8.07 19.04
C LYS A 3 -17.98 -7.87 20.45
N ARG A 4 -18.57 -6.71 20.69
CA ARG A 4 -19.29 -6.38 21.94
C ARG A 4 -20.66 -5.82 21.59
N VAL A 5 -21.67 -6.13 22.40
CA VAL A 5 -23.00 -5.52 22.24
C VAL A 5 -23.10 -4.39 23.26
N PHE A 6 -23.39 -3.18 22.78
CA PHE A 6 -23.60 -2.01 23.62
C PHE A 6 -24.91 -1.34 23.20
N LYS A 7 -25.83 -1.13 24.15
CA LYS A 7 -27.19 -0.61 23.90
C LYS A 7 -27.93 -1.36 22.78
N GLY A 8 -27.82 -2.68 22.77
CA GLY A 8 -28.45 -3.54 21.75
C GLY A 8 -27.78 -3.54 20.38
N GLN A 9 -26.73 -2.73 20.17
CA GLN A 9 -26.02 -2.64 18.89
C GLN A 9 -24.65 -3.35 18.94
N PRO A 10 -24.29 -4.15 17.92
CA PRO A 10 -22.99 -4.78 17.85
C PRO A 10 -21.90 -3.78 17.45
N HIS A 11 -20.84 -3.73 18.24
CA HIS A 11 -19.65 -2.92 18.01
C HIS A 11 -18.43 -3.81 17.90
N LEU A 12 -17.47 -3.37 17.09
CA LEU A 12 -16.17 -3.97 17.00
C LEU A 12 -15.17 -3.12 17.81
N CYS A 13 -14.54 -3.73 18.81
CA CYS A 13 -13.65 -3.02 19.71
C CYS A 13 -12.21 -3.54 19.59
N LEU A 14 -11.28 -2.59 19.69
CA LEU A 14 -9.86 -2.82 19.97
C LEU A 14 -9.59 -2.52 21.44
N PHE A 15 -8.82 -3.40 22.08
CA PHE A 15 -8.40 -3.24 23.46
C PHE A 15 -6.88 -3.31 23.48
N ALA A 16 -6.27 -2.42 24.24
CA ALA A 16 -4.82 -2.44 24.44
C ALA A 16 -4.43 -3.70 25.22
N LEU A 17 -3.44 -4.43 24.71
CA LEU A 17 -2.86 -5.60 25.41
C LEU A 17 -1.62 -5.22 26.22
N ARG A 18 -1.09 -4.01 25.99
CA ARG A 18 0.05 -3.42 26.66
C ARG A 18 -0.12 -1.91 26.69
N GLU A 19 0.72 -1.25 27.47
CA GLU A 19 0.85 0.20 27.43
C GLU A 19 1.26 0.67 26.02
N ILE A 20 0.67 1.79 25.60
CA ILE A 20 0.93 2.45 24.31
C ILE A 20 1.40 3.85 24.64
N HIS A 21 2.59 4.20 24.19
CA HIS A 21 3.16 5.51 24.45
C HIS A 21 2.71 6.54 23.41
N SER A 22 2.90 7.83 23.72
CA SER A 22 2.62 8.90 22.76
C SER A 22 3.46 8.71 21.49
N GLN A 23 2.87 9.00 20.33
CA GLN A 23 3.47 8.85 19.00
C GLN A 23 3.77 7.41 18.56
N GLU A 24 3.33 6.40 19.32
CA GLU A 24 3.46 5.02 18.91
C GLU A 24 2.36 4.60 17.92
N GLU A 25 2.74 3.92 16.84
CA GLU A 25 1.79 3.39 15.86
C GLU A 25 1.06 2.16 16.41
N LEU A 26 -0.28 2.20 16.36
CA LEU A 26 -1.11 1.05 16.69
C LEU A 26 -1.06 0.00 15.59
N ARG A 27 -0.45 -1.15 15.90
CA ARG A 27 -0.47 -2.33 15.02
C ARG A 27 -1.42 -3.36 15.58
N TYR A 28 -2.28 -3.88 14.71
CA TYR A 28 -3.26 -4.89 15.06
C TYR A 28 -3.20 -6.06 14.07
N ASP A 29 -3.22 -7.28 14.60
CA ASP A 29 -3.26 -8.50 13.80
C ASP A 29 -4.70 -8.90 13.47
N TYR A 30 -5.03 -8.87 12.19
CA TYR A 30 -6.32 -9.26 11.63
C TYR A 30 -6.51 -10.78 11.58
N GLY A 31 -5.48 -11.57 11.90
CA GLY A 31 -5.54 -13.02 12.08
C GLY A 31 -5.37 -13.82 10.79
N GLN A 32 -5.20 -13.17 9.63
CA GLN A 32 -4.87 -13.79 8.36
C GLN A 32 -3.85 -12.93 7.60
N PRO A 33 -2.85 -13.53 6.93
CA PRO A 33 -1.86 -12.78 6.16
C PRO A 33 -2.47 -12.21 4.88
N ASP A 34 -3.24 -13.03 4.15
CA ASP A 34 -3.70 -12.78 2.79
C ASP A 34 -5.11 -12.18 2.76
N LEU A 35 -5.22 -10.98 3.31
CA LEU A 35 -6.49 -10.26 3.32
C LEU A 35 -6.72 -9.63 1.94
N PRO A 36 -7.94 -9.72 1.37
CA PRO A 36 -8.22 -9.24 0.01
C PRO A 36 -7.86 -7.77 -0.24
N TRP A 37 -7.89 -6.94 0.80
CA TRP A 37 -7.52 -5.52 0.73
C TRP A 37 -6.02 -5.25 0.87
N ARG A 38 -5.22 -6.24 1.26
CA ARG A 38 -3.75 -6.18 1.27
C ARG A 38 -3.16 -6.60 -0.07
N THR A 39 -3.86 -7.46 -0.79
CA THR A 39 -3.47 -7.86 -2.13
C THR A 39 -3.75 -6.69 -3.06
N LYS A 40 -2.70 -6.14 -3.68
CA LYS A 40 -2.91 -5.24 -4.82
C LYS A 40 -3.67 -6.06 -5.88
N PRO A 41 -4.75 -5.53 -6.47
CA PRO A 41 -5.29 -6.12 -7.69
C PRO A 41 -4.10 -6.35 -8.62
N ALA A 42 -4.08 -7.46 -9.35
CA ALA A 42 -3.16 -7.61 -10.47
C ALA A 42 -3.51 -6.50 -11.45
N GLU A 43 -2.87 -5.34 -11.26
CA GLU A 43 -2.89 -4.24 -12.19
C GLU A 43 -2.37 -4.90 -13.46
N SER A 44 -3.27 -5.06 -14.43
CA SER A 44 -2.94 -5.53 -15.76
C SER A 44 -1.68 -4.79 -16.13
N GLN A 45 -0.55 -5.51 -16.20
CA GLN A 45 0.68 -4.94 -16.69
C GLN A 45 0.41 -4.60 -18.16
N SER A 46 -0.15 -3.42 -18.40
CA SER A 46 -0.04 -2.76 -19.68
C SER A 46 1.44 -2.54 -19.82
N THR A 47 2.07 -3.47 -20.54
CA THR A 47 3.39 -3.31 -21.12
C THR A 47 3.36 -2.05 -21.97
N GLU A 48 3.57 -0.90 -21.33
CA GLU A 48 3.98 0.30 -22.04
C GLU A 48 5.44 0.06 -22.42
N LYS A 49 5.58 -0.59 -23.57
CA LYS A 49 6.77 -0.61 -24.42
C LYS A 49 7.44 0.77 -24.30
N PRO A 50 8.72 0.87 -23.91
CA PRO A 50 9.36 2.17 -23.80
C PRO A 50 9.33 2.82 -25.18
N ALA A 51 8.50 3.86 -25.34
CA ALA A 51 8.50 4.68 -26.51
C ALA A 51 9.88 5.33 -26.58
N SER A 52 10.71 4.82 -27.49
CA SER A 52 12.04 5.33 -27.79
C SER A 52 11.91 6.80 -28.19
N LEU A 53 12.12 7.70 -27.25
CA LEU A 53 12.25 9.12 -27.53
C LEU A 53 13.63 9.31 -28.17
N LYS A 54 13.70 9.17 -29.51
CA LYS A 54 14.87 9.56 -30.31
C LYS A 54 15.08 11.06 -30.09
N ARG A 55 15.95 11.41 -29.12
CA ARG A 55 16.57 12.74 -29.11
C ARG A 55 17.35 12.87 -30.41
N LYS A 56 16.94 13.78 -31.29
CA LYS A 56 17.76 14.21 -32.42
C LYS A 56 18.96 14.97 -31.83
N GLY A 57 20.03 14.24 -31.51
CA GLY A 57 21.35 14.84 -31.39
C GLY A 57 21.85 15.12 -32.80
N SER A 58 21.87 16.38 -33.22
CA SER A 58 22.66 16.80 -34.37
C SER A 58 24.12 16.64 -34.00
N VAL A 59 24.77 15.62 -34.55
CA VAL A 59 26.23 15.52 -34.55
C VAL A 59 26.72 16.42 -35.67
N SER A 60 27.23 17.60 -35.35
CA SER A 60 28.15 18.31 -36.25
C SER A 60 29.55 17.76 -35.98
N THR A 61 29.99 16.86 -36.85
CA THR A 61 31.38 16.38 -36.91
C THR A 61 32.33 17.54 -37.16
N GLY A 62 33.40 17.62 -36.37
CA GLY A 62 34.44 18.64 -36.52
C GLY A 62 35.31 18.44 -37.77
N SER A 63 36.03 19.51 -38.13
CA SER A 63 37.26 19.45 -38.91
C SER A 63 38.31 20.31 -38.21
N ILE A 64 39.53 19.83 -38.29
CA ILE A 64 40.80 20.30 -37.71
C ILE A 64 41.09 21.77 -38.09
#